data_AF-A0AAD8M687-F1
#
_entry.id   AF-A0AAD8M687-F1
#
_cell.length_a   1.000
_cell.length_b   1.000
_cell.length_c   1.000
_cell.angle_alpha   90.00
_cell.angle_beta   90.00
_cell.angle_gamma   90.00
#
_symmetry.space_group_name_H-M   'P 1'
#
loop_
_entity.id
_entity.type
_entity.pdbx_description
1 polymer ?
#
loop_
_entity_poly.entity_id
_entity_poly.type
_entity_poly.pdbx_seq_one_letter_code
_entity_poly.pdbx_strand_id
1 'polypeptide(L)'
;MCRLNEGKVKEAKELFDDMRNKELVPDANTYNPLVEGHCRVEDFSGAYFWYREMSEKGIFPGAGICNELISGLRDEGRSEYADIIYSEMKDKGLIDSSTAEDLSAVAKL
;
A
#
# COMPACT_ATOMS: atom_id res chain seq x y z
N MET A 1 8.40 18.36 2.45
CA MET A 1 7.80 17.28 3.27
C MET A 1 6.39 17.69 3.65
N CYS A 2 5.37 17.22 2.94
CA CYS A 2 3.96 17.54 3.24
C CYS A 2 3.39 16.51 4.23
N ARG A 3 3.17 16.97 5.46
CA ARG A 3 2.47 16.30 6.56
C ARG A 3 1.07 15.88 6.12
N LEU A 4 0.82 14.57 5.97
CA LEU A 4 -0.53 14.03 6.05
C LEU A 4 -0.70 13.63 7.52
N ASN A 5 -1.45 14.44 8.27
CA ASN A 5 -1.82 14.13 9.65
C ASN A 5 -3.02 13.16 9.65
N GLU A 6 -3.20 12.38 10.72
CA GLU A 6 -4.29 11.41 10.94
C GLU A 6 -5.69 11.87 10.47
N GLY A 7 -5.98 13.18 10.56
CA GLY A 7 -7.23 13.76 10.05
C GLY A 7 -7.49 13.49 8.56
N LYS A 8 -6.44 13.43 7.73
CA LYS A 8 -6.59 13.15 6.30
C LYS A 8 -6.83 11.67 5.99
N VAL A 9 -6.39 10.77 6.86
CA VAL A 9 -6.72 9.33 6.75
C VAL A 9 -8.21 9.14 7.02
N LYS A 10 -8.74 9.84 8.04
CA LYS A 10 -10.17 9.83 8.35
C LYS A 10 -11.00 10.47 7.23
N GLU A 11 -10.59 11.63 6.71
CA GLU A 11 -11.25 12.27 5.56
C GLU A 11 -11.25 11.38 4.33
N ALA A 12 -10.13 10.72 4.01
CA ALA A 12 -10.06 9.80 2.88
C ALA A 12 -11.03 8.62 3.03
N LYS A 13 -11.19 8.07 4.24
CA LYS A 13 -12.14 7.00 4.52
C LYS A 13 -13.59 7.46 4.40
N GLU A 14 -13.91 8.64 4.93
CA GLU A 14 -15.24 9.23 4.81
C GLU A 14 -15.59 9.50 3.34
N LEU A 15 -14.64 10.02 2.54
CA LEU A 15 -14.82 10.26 1.11
C LEU A 15 -15.04 8.95 0.34
N PHE A 16 -14.32 7.89 0.73
CA PHE A 16 -14.46 6.55 0.17
C PHE A 16 -15.85 5.95 0.44
N ASP A 17 -16.32 6.03 1.69
CA ASP A 17 -17.67 5.56 2.06
C ASP A 17 -18.75 6.36 1.31
N ASP A 18 -18.56 7.66 1.12
CA ASP A 18 -19.47 8.54 0.38
C ASP A 18 -19.50 8.22 -1.13
N MET A 19 -18.36 7.85 -1.73
CA MET A 19 -18.28 7.42 -3.13
C MET A 19 -18.98 6.07 -3.35
N ARG A 20 -18.79 5.11 -2.42
CA ARG A 20 -19.50 3.82 -2.44
C ARG A 20 -21.01 4.02 -2.37
N ASN A 21 -21.47 4.95 -1.54
CA ASN A 21 -22.90 5.27 -1.40
C ASN A 21 -23.48 5.95 -2.65
N LYS A 22 -22.65 6.56 -3.50
CA LYS A 22 -23.05 7.25 -4.74
C LYS A 22 -22.86 6.40 -6.00
N GLU A 23 -22.57 5.09 -5.87
CA GLU A 23 -22.25 4.18 -6.98
C GLU A 23 -21.07 4.64 -7.86
N LEU A 24 -20.21 5.53 -7.33
CA LEU A 24 -19.01 5.97 -8.01
C LEU A 24 -17.94 4.89 -7.79
N VAL A 25 -17.47 4.28 -8.89
CA VAL A 25 -16.42 3.25 -8.85
C VAL A 25 -15.13 3.91 -8.36
N PRO A 26 -14.66 3.58 -7.14
CA PRO A 26 -13.42 4.15 -6.62
C PRO A 26 -12.26 3.68 -7.50
N ASP A 27 -11.41 4.62 -7.89
CA ASP A 27 -10.25 4.39 -8.76
C ASP A 27 -8.95 4.35 -7.94
N ALA A 28 -7.82 4.17 -8.61
CA ALA A 28 -6.50 4.20 -7.96
C ALA A 28 -6.26 5.52 -7.20
N ASN A 29 -6.78 6.65 -7.68
CA ASN A 29 -6.63 7.95 -7.00
C ASN A 29 -7.42 8.02 -5.69
N THR A 30 -8.46 7.20 -5.55
CA THR A 30 -9.28 7.15 -4.35
C THR A 30 -8.65 6.26 -3.27
N TYR A 31 -8.09 5.12 -3.67
CA TYR A 31 -7.47 4.20 -2.71
C TYR A 31 -6.01 4.49 -2.38
N ASN A 32 -5.23 5.07 -3.32
CA ASN A 32 -3.82 5.38 -3.08
C ASN A 32 -3.61 6.21 -1.80
N PRO A 33 -4.39 7.27 -1.52
CA PRO A 33 -4.26 8.05 -0.29
C PRO A 33 -4.61 7.26 0.98
N LEU A 34 -5.47 6.24 0.89
CA LEU A 34 -5.80 5.36 2.03
C LEU A 34 -4.59 4.50 2.37
N VAL A 35 -4.04 3.78 1.39
CA VAL A 35 -2.87 2.93 1.60
C VAL A 35 -1.67 3.77 2.06
N GLU A 36 -1.36 4.85 1.34
CA GLU A 36 -0.26 5.76 1.66
C GLU A 36 -0.44 6.42 3.04
N GLY A 37 -1.67 6.83 3.37
CA GLY A 37 -2.01 7.42 4.65
C GLY A 37 -1.76 6.48 5.83
N HIS A 38 -2.16 5.21 5.67
CA HIS A 38 -1.91 4.17 6.66
C HIS A 38 -0.42 3.82 6.78
N CYS A 39 0.32 3.72 5.67
CA CYS A 39 1.78 3.54 5.68
C CYS A 39 2.50 4.64 6.46
N ARG A 40 2.09 5.90 6.29
CA ARG A 40 2.72 7.06 6.96
C ARG A 40 2.50 7.13 8.46
N VAL A 41 1.44 6.52 8.97
CA VAL A 41 1.17 6.39 10.41
C VAL A 41 1.62 5.03 10.95
N GLU A 42 2.42 4.29 10.17
CA GLU A 42 2.94 2.95 10.49
C GLU A 42 1.83 1.93 10.78
N ASP A 43 0.60 2.16 10.31
CA ASP A 43 -0.49 1.20 10.36
C ASP A 43 -0.46 0.30 9.12
N PHE A 44 0.55 -0.57 9.05
CA PHE A 44 0.75 -1.46 7.91
C PHE A 44 -0.36 -2.52 7.79
N SER A 45 -1.05 -2.83 8.90
CA SER A 45 -2.23 -3.70 8.87
C SER A 45 -3.40 -3.04 8.15
N GLY A 46 -3.69 -1.77 8.45
CA GLY A 46 -4.69 -0.97 7.74
C GLY A 46 -4.31 -0.74 6.28
N ALA A 47 -3.04 -0.46 6.00
CA ALA A 47 -2.54 -0.31 4.64
C ALA A 47 -2.72 -1.59 3.81
N TYR A 48 -2.41 -2.76 4.40
CA TYR A 48 -2.61 -4.05 3.74
C TYR A 48 -4.09 -4.37 3.48
N PHE A 49 -4.99 -4.02 4.39
CA PHE A 49 -6.44 -4.17 4.19
C PHE A 49 -6.90 -3.42 2.94
N TRP A 50 -6.53 -2.15 2.80
CA TRP A 50 -6.89 -1.35 1.64
C TRP A 50 -6.21 -1.84 0.35
N TYR A 51 -4.94 -2.28 0.43
CA TYR A 51 -4.25 -2.92 -0.68
C TYR A 51 -5.03 -4.14 -1.20
N ARG A 52 -5.50 -5.02 -0.31
CA ARG A 52 -6.28 -6.20 -0.70
C ARG A 52 -7.60 -5.84 -1.36
N GLU A 53 -8.31 -4.85 -0.83
CA GLU A 53 -9.55 -4.38 -1.43
C GLU A 53 -9.32 -3.83 -2.85
N MET A 54 -8.22 -3.08 -3.07
CA MET A 54 -7.81 -2.64 -4.41
C MET A 54 -7.54 -3.83 -5.33
N SER A 55 -6.72 -4.78 -4.86
CA SER A 55 -6.27 -5.95 -5.64
C SER A 55 -7.45 -6.81 -6.10
N GLU A 56 -8.44 -7.04 -5.22
CA GLU A 56 -9.68 -7.76 -5.54
C GLU A 56 -10.54 -7.07 -6.61
N LYS A 57 -10.44 -5.75 -6.72
CA LYS A 57 -11.10 -4.94 -7.76
C LYS A 57 -10.25 -4.81 -9.03
N GLY A 58 -9.09 -5.44 -9.08
CA GLY A 58 -8.15 -5.33 -10.19
C GLY A 58 -7.42 -3.98 -10.27
N ILE A 59 -7.49 -3.18 -9.21
CA ILE A 59 -6.82 -1.89 -9.09
C ILE A 59 -5.56 -2.10 -8.26
N PHE A 60 -4.45 -1.45 -8.62
CA PHE A 60 -3.18 -1.62 -7.91
C PHE A 60 -2.65 -0.26 -7.47
N PRO A 61 -2.15 -0.16 -6.23
CA PRO A 61 -1.51 1.07 -5.81
C PRO A 61 -0.23 1.30 -6.60
N GLY A 62 0.20 2.56 -6.66
CA GLY A 62 1.44 2.92 -7.34
C GLY A 62 2.66 2.18 -6.76
N ALA A 63 3.69 1.95 -7.59
CA ALA A 63 4.87 1.21 -7.18
C ALA A 63 5.57 1.79 -5.93
N GLY A 64 5.58 3.11 -5.78
CA GLY A 64 6.13 3.78 -4.59
C GLY A 64 5.39 3.42 -3.30
N ILE A 65 4.05 3.39 -3.34
CA ILE A 65 3.21 3.08 -2.17
C ILE A 65 3.40 1.61 -1.77
N CYS A 66 3.43 0.71 -2.74
CA CYS A 66 3.65 -0.70 -2.45
C CYS A 66 5.05 -0.98 -1.91
N ASN A 67 6.09 -0.28 -2.40
CA ASN A 67 7.43 -0.40 -1.84
C ASN A 67 7.48 0.05 -0.37
N GLU A 68 6.80 1.15 -0.03
CA GLU A 68 6.68 1.63 1.35
C GLU A 68 5.95 0.61 2.23
N LEU A 69 4.86 0.02 1.73
CA LEU A 69 4.12 -1.03 2.43
C LEU A 69 4.95 -2.32 2.61
N ILE A 70 5.66 -2.77 1.58
CA ILE A 70 6.56 -3.93 1.64
C ILE A 70 7.66 -3.72 2.68
N SER A 71 8.29 -2.53 2.68
CA SER A 71 9.33 -2.18 3.66
C SER A 71 8.77 -2.21 5.07
N GLY A 72 7.65 -1.52 5.31
CA GLY A 72 7.04 -1.46 6.63
C GLY A 72 6.57 -2.80 7.17
N LEU A 73 6.01 -3.66 6.31
CA LEU A 73 5.65 -5.03 6.68
C LEU A 73 6.88 -5.87 7.05
N ARG A 74 8.01 -5.69 6.35
CA ARG A 74 9.27 -6.37 6.71
C ARG A 74 9.81 -5.85 8.05
N ASP A 75 9.73 -4.55 8.29
CA ASP A 75 10.19 -3.92 9.53
C ASP A 75 9.35 -4.37 10.75
N GLU A 76 8.04 -4.62 10.56
CA GLU A 76 7.18 -5.26 11.57
C GLU A 76 7.41 -6.78 11.73
N GLY A 77 8.25 -7.40 10.89
CA GLY A 77 8.47 -8.85 10.86
C GLY A 77 7.38 -9.64 10.12
N ARG A 78 6.44 -8.96 9.48
CA ARG A 78 5.32 -9.52 8.68
C ARG A 78 5.72 -9.84 7.25
N SER A 79 6.83 -10.57 7.09
CA SER A 79 7.44 -10.83 5.77
C SER A 79 6.53 -11.61 4.82
N GLU A 80 5.63 -12.46 5.34
CA GLU A 80 4.67 -13.21 4.53
C GLU A 80 3.75 -12.29 3.69
N TYR A 81 3.29 -11.19 4.28
CA TYR A 81 2.43 -10.22 3.60
C TYR A 81 3.23 -9.40 2.59
N ALA A 82 4.47 -9.04 2.93
CA ALA A 82 5.38 -8.34 2.03
C ALA A 82 5.67 -9.16 0.76
N ASP A 83 5.89 -10.47 0.91
CA ASP A 83 6.20 -11.36 -0.21
C ASP A 83 4.98 -11.60 -1.12
N ILE A 84 3.76 -11.61 -0.56
CA ILE A 84 2.51 -11.64 -1.34
C ILE A 84 2.42 -10.40 -2.24
N ILE A 85 2.57 -9.20 -1.66
CA ILE A 85 2.50 -7.94 -2.42
C ILE A 85 3.59 -7.92 -3.50
N TYR A 86 4.81 -8.29 -3.15
CA TYR A 86 5.94 -8.32 -4.08
C TYR A 86 5.65 -9.25 -5.27
N SER A 87 5.09 -10.44 -5.01
CA SER A 87 4.73 -11.41 -6.05
C SER A 87 3.63 -10.86 -6.96
N GLU A 88 2.55 -10.30 -6.39
CA GLU A 88 1.44 -9.69 -7.14
C GLU A 88 1.93 -8.54 -8.04
N MET A 89 2.88 -7.73 -7.57
CA MET A 89 3.45 -6.63 -8.36
C MET A 89 4.41 -7.09 -9.45
N LYS A 90 5.20 -8.13 -9.17
CA LYS A 90 6.11 -8.75 -10.14
C LYS A 90 5.32 -9.37 -11.30
N ASP A 91 4.25 -10.09 -11.00
CA ASP A 91 3.38 -10.70 -12.02
C ASP A 91 2.72 -9.66 -12.94
N LYS A 92 2.57 -8.42 -12.44
CA LYS A 92 2.02 -7.29 -13.20
C LYS A 92 3.07 -6.48 -13.95
N GLY A 93 4.35 -6.81 -13.81
CA GLY A 93 5.45 -6.05 -14.40
C GLY A 93 5.58 -4.63 -13.83
N LEU A 94 5.06 -4.38 -12.63
CA LEU A 94 5.10 -3.07 -11.96
C LEU A 94 6.39 -2.87 -11.14
N ILE A 95 7.15 -3.94 -10.92
CA ILE A 95 8.48 -3.91 -10.31
C ILE A 95 9.42 -4.67 -11.24
N ASP A 96 10.45 -3.98 -11.73
CA ASP A 96 11.59 -4.60 -12.40
C ASP A 96 12.47 -5.25 -11.32
N SER A 97 13.05 -6.42 -11.59
CA SER A 97 13.73 -7.29 -10.62
C SER A 97 14.91 -6.67 -9.86
N SER A 98 15.22 -5.40 -10.08
CA SER A 98 16.31 -4.63 -9.47
C SER A 98 16.11 -4.28 -7.99
N THR A 99 14.89 -4.30 -7.42
CA THR A 99 14.69 -3.92 -5.99
C THR A 99 14.77 -5.10 -5.01
N ALA A 100 14.75 -6.34 -5.49
CA ALA A 100 14.87 -7.52 -4.63
C ALA A 100 16.33 -7.87 -4.28
N GLU A 101 17.30 -7.45 -5.08
CA GLU A 101 18.70 -7.77 -4.82
C GLU A 101 19.31 -6.90 -3.71
N ASP A 102 18.76 -5.72 -3.42
CA ASP A 102 19.30 -4.83 -2.38
C ASP A 102 18.81 -5.13 -0.94
N LEU A 103 17.70 -5.86 -0.75
CA LEU A 103 17.18 -6.15 0.60
C LEU A 103 17.79 -7.40 1.25
N SER A 104 18.60 -8.18 0.53
CA SER A 104 19.46 -9.22 1.12
C SER A 104 20.69 -8.63 1.85
N ALA A 105 21.01 -7.35 1.67
CA ALA A 105 22.26 -6.77 2.17
C ALA A 105 22.18 -6.19 3.60
N VAL A 106 20.98 -5.99 4.16
CA VAL A 106 20.86 -5.40 5.52
C VAL A 106 20.95 -6.46 6.64
N ALA A 107 21.07 -7.75 6.30
CA ALA A 107 21.29 -8.84 7.27
C ALA A 107 22.77 -9.12 7.57
N LYS A 108 23.66 -8.13 7.42
CA LYS A 108 25.03 -8.18 7.96
C LYS A 108 25.41 -6.83 8.55
N LEU A 109 25.20 -6.68 9.85
CA LEU A 109 26.23 -6.29 10.82
C LEU A 109 25.80 -6.75 12.22
#